data_AF-A0A7J4ETQ2-F1
#
_entry.id   AF-A0A7J4ETQ2-F1
#
_cell.length_a   1.000
_cell.length_b   1.000
_cell.length_c   1.000
_cell.angle_alpha   90.00
_cell.angle_beta   90.00
_cell.angle_gamma   90.00
#
_symmetry.space_group_name_H-M   'P 1'
#
loop_
_entity.id
_entity.type
_entity.pdbx_description
1 polymer ?
#
loop_
_entity_poly.entity_id
_entity_poly.type
_entity_poly.pdbx_seq_one_letter_code
_entity_poly.pdbx_strand_id
1 'polypeptide(L)'
;MSKSEIETRLRKYLERDKKGIRKKLLELFLHGKKYTTDDIFNLLSNQADINIRGVSAMVGLMGSRLGILKTELGDKNKYFIKPEYEDLVKSILQEYKNK
;
A
#
# COMPACT_ATOMS: atom_id res chain seq x y z
N MET A 1 18.51 1.95 1.16
CA MET A 1 17.78 0.69 0.97
C MET A 1 17.85 0.36 -0.51
N SER A 2 18.25 -0.85 -0.90
CA SER A 2 18.33 -1.20 -2.32
C SER A 2 16.93 -1.52 -2.88
N LYS A 3 16.76 -1.36 -4.20
CA LYS A 3 15.50 -1.73 -4.89
C LYS A 3 15.15 -3.21 -4.70
N SER A 4 16.16 -4.09 -4.66
CA SER A 4 16.00 -5.54 -4.42
C SER A 4 15.49 -5.87 -3.01
N GLU A 5 15.88 -5.09 -2.00
CA GLU A 5 15.39 -5.26 -0.64
C GLU A 5 13.92 -4.85 -0.52
N ILE A 6 13.54 -3.73 -1.15
CA ILE A 6 12.14 -3.27 -1.25
C ILE A 6 11.28 -4.34 -1.93
N GLU A 7 11.75 -4.88 -3.06
CA GLU A 7 11.07 -5.94 -3.79
C GLU A 7 10.80 -7.16 -2.90
N THR A 8 11.84 -7.64 -2.20
CA THR A 8 11.74 -8.78 -1.29
C THR A 8 10.69 -8.54 -0.19
N ARG A 9 10.69 -7.34 0.40
CA ARG A 9 9.72 -6.96 1.44
C ARG A 9 8.29 -6.89 0.89
N LEU A 10 8.13 -6.35 -0.32
CA LEU A 10 6.83 -6.22 -0.98
C LEU A 10 6.23 -7.58 -1.36
N ARG A 11 7.05 -8.49 -1.91
CA ARG A 11 6.65 -9.88 -2.19
C ARG A 11 6.19 -10.59 -0.92
N LYS A 12 6.98 -10.54 0.16
CA LYS A 12 6.60 -11.09 1.47
C LYS A 12 5.33 -10.49 2.06
N TYR A 13 5.08 -9.21 1.79
CA TYR A 13 3.84 -8.55 2.21
C TYR A 13 2.62 -9.11 1.45
N LEU A 14 2.73 -9.27 0.13
CA LEU A 14 1.68 -9.82 -0.72
C LEU A 14 1.44 -11.32 -0.51
N GLU A 15 2.47 -12.12 -0.21
CA GLU A 15 2.33 -13.55 0.13
C GLU A 15 1.38 -13.79 1.31
N ARG A 16 1.28 -12.83 2.22
CA ARG A 16 0.41 -12.93 3.41
C ARG A 16 -1.02 -12.48 3.12
N ASP A 17 -1.35 -12.05 1.90
CA ASP A 17 -2.60 -11.41 1.52
C ASP A 17 -3.79 -12.37 1.35
N LYS A 18 -4.22 -12.97 2.46
CA LYS A 18 -5.33 -13.94 2.48
C LYS A 18 -6.68 -13.39 2.02
N LYS A 19 -6.91 -12.08 2.11
CA LYS A 19 -8.20 -11.43 1.85
C LYS A 19 -8.17 -10.46 0.65
N GLY A 20 -7.04 -10.36 -0.06
CA GLY A 20 -6.87 -9.43 -1.19
C GLY A 20 -6.78 -7.94 -0.82
N ILE A 21 -6.75 -7.60 0.48
CA ILE A 21 -6.76 -6.22 0.97
C ILE A 21 -5.43 -5.53 0.65
N ARG A 22 -4.32 -6.25 0.82
CA ARG A 22 -2.97 -5.68 0.60
C ARG A 22 -2.75 -5.36 -0.87
N LYS A 23 -3.14 -6.28 -1.75
CA LYS A 23 -3.15 -6.08 -3.20
C LYS A 23 -3.96 -4.84 -3.57
N LYS A 24 -5.18 -4.74 -3.06
CA LYS A 24 -6.06 -3.61 -3.36
C LYS A 24 -5.55 -2.27 -2.86
N LEU A 25 -4.95 -2.26 -1.66
CA LEU A 25 -4.32 -1.06 -1.13
C LEU A 25 -3.14 -0.60 -1.99
N LEU A 26 -2.33 -1.52 -2.50
CA LEU A 26 -1.24 -1.17 -3.43
C LEU A 26 -1.78 -0.65 -4.76
N GLU A 27 -2.82 -1.27 -5.32
CA GLU A 27 -3.51 -0.78 -6.52
C GLU A 27 -4.05 0.63 -6.31
N LEU A 28 -4.64 0.91 -5.14
CA LEU A 28 -5.14 2.23 -4.78
C LEU A 28 -4.04 3.30 -4.88
N PHE A 29 -2.86 3.01 -4.35
CA PHE A 29 -1.72 3.93 -4.37
C PHE A 29 -1.09 4.13 -5.75
N LEU A 30 -1.27 3.19 -6.69
CA LEU A 30 -0.79 3.33 -8.08
C LEU A 30 -1.62 4.31 -8.92
N HIS A 31 -2.78 4.78 -8.44
CA HIS A 31 -3.57 5.79 -9.16
C HIS A 31 -2.96 7.22 -9.10
N GLY A 32 -1.76 7.39 -8.55
CA GLY A 32 -1.04 8.66 -8.52
C GLY A 32 -1.65 9.74 -7.61
N LYS A 33 -2.63 9.37 -6.78
CA LYS A 33 -3.31 10.26 -5.82
C LYS A 33 -2.68 10.12 -4.44
N LYS A 34 -2.81 11.19 -3.64
CA LYS A 34 -2.50 11.19 -2.21
C LYS A 34 -3.78 10.90 -1.44
N TYR A 35 -3.69 10.02 -0.45
CA TYR A 35 -4.86 9.57 0.32
C TYR A 35 -4.65 9.76 1.81
N THR A 36 -5.68 10.18 2.53
CA THR A 36 -5.72 10.11 3.99
C THR A 36 -6.12 8.71 4.47
N THR A 37 -5.95 8.41 5.76
CA THR A 37 -6.45 7.17 6.36
C THR A 37 -7.95 7.00 6.15
N ASP A 38 -8.72 8.10 6.22
CA ASP A 38 -10.17 8.08 6.01
C ASP A 38 -10.51 7.77 4.55
N ASP A 39 -9.79 8.36 3.58
CA ASP A 39 -9.99 8.06 2.15
C ASP A 39 -9.76 6.58 1.87
N ILE A 40 -8.67 6.02 2.41
CA ILE A 40 -8.34 4.60 2.24
C ILE A 40 -9.41 3.72 2.89
N PHE A 41 -9.87 4.07 4.09
CA PHE A 41 -10.92 3.32 4.78
C PHE A 41 -12.21 3.33 3.98
N ASN A 42 -12.67 4.47 3.50
CA ASN A 42 -13.90 4.59 2.70
C ASN A 42 -13.82 3.79 1.39
N LEU A 43 -12.64 3.67 0.80
CA LEU A 43 -12.42 2.92 -0.45
C LEU A 43 -12.29 1.40 -0.25
N LEU A 44 -11.92 0.96 0.96
CA LEU A 44 -11.70 -0.47 1.27
C LEU A 44 -12.82 -1.10 2.12
N SER A 45 -13.55 -0.31 2.91
CA SER A 45 -14.54 -0.79 3.89
C SER A 45 -15.68 -1.60 3.25
N ASN A 46 -16.05 -1.27 2.02
CA ASN A 46 -17.11 -2.00 1.29
C ASN A 46 -16.71 -3.40 0.82
N GLN A 47 -15.42 -3.73 0.87
CA GLN A 47 -14.87 -4.95 0.25
C GLN A 47 -14.10 -5.82 1.24
N ALA A 48 -13.88 -5.31 2.44
CA ALA A 48 -13.21 -6.03 3.50
C ALA A 48 -13.77 -5.62 4.85
N ASP A 49 -13.90 -6.62 5.72
CA ASP A 49 -14.11 -6.43 7.16
C ASP A 49 -12.83 -5.87 7.80
N ILE A 50 -12.55 -4.60 7.51
CA ILE A 50 -11.43 -3.84 8.03
C ILE A 50 -11.93 -2.56 8.67
N ASN A 51 -11.43 -2.25 9.86
CA ASN A 51 -11.75 -1.00 10.56
C ASN A 51 -10.65 0.06 10.35
N ILE A 52 -10.94 1.30 10.73
CA ILE A 52 -10.02 2.44 10.57
C ILE A 52 -8.65 2.22 11.25
N ARG A 53 -8.60 1.49 12.37
CA ARG A 53 -7.35 1.15 13.05
C ARG A 53 -6.52 0.17 12.23
N GLY A 54 -7.17 -0.82 11.61
CA GLY A 54 -6.54 -1.74 10.67
C GLY A 54 -5.94 -1.01 9.47
N VAL A 55 -6.65 -0.02 8.92
CA VAL A 55 -6.12 0.83 7.84
C VAL A 55 -4.89 1.61 8.29
N SER A 56 -4.96 2.28 9.44
CA SER A 56 -3.81 3.00 10.02
C SER A 56 -2.59 2.08 10.21
N ALA A 57 -2.79 0.88 10.74
CA ALA A 57 -1.71 -0.10 10.90
C ALA A 57 -1.11 -0.57 9.57
N MET A 58 -1.92 -0.78 8.53
CA MET A 58 -1.44 -1.16 7.20
C MET A 58 -0.59 -0.06 6.57
N VAL A 59 -1.08 1.18 6.59
CA VAL A 59 -0.36 2.33 6.04
C VAL A 59 0.94 2.56 6.82
N GLY A 60 0.89 2.48 8.14
CA GLY A 60 2.07 2.56 9.01
C GLY A 60 3.11 1.47 8.69
N LEU A 61 2.68 0.23 8.44
CA LEU A 61 3.55 -0.86 8.02
C LEU A 61 4.15 -0.60 6.63
N MET A 62 3.37 -0.13 5.67
CA MET A 62 3.86 0.18 4.32
C MET A 62 4.90 1.32 4.34
N GLY A 63 4.68 2.35 5.16
CA GLY A 63 5.65 3.42 5.37
C GLY A 63 6.92 2.95 6.06
N SER A 64 6.81 2.36 7.25
CA SER A 64 7.95 2.05 8.12
C SER A 64 8.69 0.76 7.74
N ARG A 65 7.96 -0.28 7.30
CA ARG A 65 8.53 -1.60 7.00
C ARG A 65 8.80 -1.80 5.52
N LEU A 66 7.88 -1.41 4.64
CA LEU A 66 8.13 -1.54 3.19
C LEU A 66 8.98 -0.38 2.67
N GLY A 67 8.84 0.83 3.24
CA GLY A 67 9.63 2.00 2.83
C GLY A 67 9.17 2.63 1.52
N ILE A 68 8.01 2.22 0.98
CA ILE A 68 7.50 2.63 -0.33
C ILE A 68 6.57 3.84 -0.30
N LEU A 69 6.06 4.21 0.88
CA LEU A 69 5.18 5.37 1.03
C LEU A 69 5.96 6.60 1.49
N LYS A 70 5.52 7.77 1.02
CA LYS A 70 5.84 9.08 1.58
C LYS A 70 4.60 9.62 2.29
N THR A 71 4.83 10.32 3.39
CA THR A 71 3.79 11.02 4.14
C THR A 71 3.97 12.51 3.97
N GLU A 72 2.89 13.20 3.65
CA GLU A 72 2.79 14.65 3.69
C GLU A 72 1.98 15.03 4.94
N LEU A 73 2.62 15.78 5.84
CA LEU A 73 2.01 16.22 7.09
C LEU A 73 1.09 17.42 6.83
N GLY A 74 -0.02 17.46 7.55
CA GLY A 74 -1.03 18.52 7.49
C GLY A 74 -2.11 18.24 8.52
N ASP A 75 -3.27 18.89 8.38
CA ASP A 75 -4.46 18.64 9.23
C ASP A 75 -4.83 17.14 9.26
N LYS A 76 -4.76 16.50 8.10
CA LYS A 76 -4.72 15.03 7.97
C LYS A 76 -3.49 14.62 7.18
N ASN A 77 -2.79 13.61 7.69
CA ASN A 77 -1.65 13.01 6.99
C ASN A 77 -2.11 12.40 5.66
N LYS A 78 -1.37 12.72 4.60
CA LYS A 78 -1.61 12.17 3.26
C LYS A 78 -0.48 11.24 2.88
N TYR A 79 -0.85 10.07 2.36
CA TYR A 79 0.05 9.00 1.97
C TYR A 79 0.01 8.82 0.47
N PHE A 80 1.18 8.60 -0.13
CA PHE A 80 1.33 8.29 -1.54
C PHE A 80 2.57 7.44 -1.75
N ILE A 81 2.58 6.68 -2.84
CA ILE A 81 3.74 5.90 -3.21
C ILE A 81 4.86 6.84 -3.66
N LYS A 82 6.10 6.52 -3.29
CA LYS A 82 7.24 7.27 -3.78
C LYS A 82 7.41 6.98 -5.28
N PRO A 83 7.58 8.01 -6.14
CA PRO A 83 7.63 7.82 -7.59
C PRO A 83 8.65 6.77 -8.05
N GLU A 84 9.81 6.68 -7.39
CA GLU A 84 10.87 5.72 -7.73
C GLU A 84 10.48 4.23 -7.54
N TYR A 85 9.37 3.96 -6.84
CA TYR A 85 8.87 2.60 -6.61
C TYR A 85 7.59 2.27 -7.38
N GLU A 86 6.99 3.21 -8.13
CA GLU A 86 5.75 2.97 -8.87
C GLU A 86 5.86 1.80 -9.84
N ASP A 87 6.90 1.80 -10.69
CA ASP A 87 7.13 0.74 -11.67
C ASP A 87 7.37 -0.63 -11.01
N LEU A 88 8.10 -0.65 -9.89
CA LEU A 88 8.35 -1.87 -9.14
C LEU A 88 7.06 -2.46 -8.60
N VAL A 89 6.24 -1.62 -7.96
CA VAL A 89 4.95 -2.07 -7.39
C VAL A 89 4.00 -2.52 -8.48
N LYS A 90 3.95 -1.80 -9.61
CA LYS A 90 3.17 -2.19 -10.78
C LYS A 90 3.61 -3.54 -11.34
N SER A 91 4.91 -3.76 -11.53
CA SER A 91 5.45 -5.04 -12.02
C SER A 91 5.05 -6.21 -11.12
N ILE A 92 5.28 -6.10 -9.82
CA ILE A 92 4.95 -7.18 -8.87
C ILE A 92 3.43 -7.43 -8.84
N LEU A 93 2.60 -6.39 -8.84
CA LEU A 93 1.15 -6.58 -8.83
C LEU A 93 0.65 -7.32 -10.09
N GLN A 94 1.27 -7.10 -11.26
CA GLN A 94 0.92 -7.83 -12.48
C GLN A 94 1.27 -9.32 -12.36
N GLU A 95 2.43 -9.66 -11.79
CA GLU A 95 2.80 -11.06 -11.52
C GLU A 95 1.78 -11.77 -10.61
N TYR A 96 1.24 -11.06 -9.60
CA TYR A 96 0.21 -11.57 -8.68
C TYR A 96 -1.23 -11.46 -9.21
N LYS A 97 -1.43 -10.96 -10.44
CA LYS A 97 -2.72 -11.08 -11.15
C LYS A 97 -2.83 -12.37 -11.94
N ASN A 98 -1.69 -12.94 -12.33
CA ASN A 98 -1.58 -14.14 -13.17
C ASN A 98 -1.33 -15.43 -12.36
N LYS A 99 -1.44 -15.36 -11.02
CA LYS A 99 -1.37 -16.47 -10.08
C LYS A 99 -2.73 -16.71 -9.48
#